data_AF-A0A5E4DA94-F1
#
_entry.id   AF-A0A5E4DA94-F1
#
_cell.length_a   1.000
_cell.length_b   1.000
_cell.length_c   1.000
_cell.angle_alpha   90.00
_cell.angle_beta   90.00
_cell.angle_gamma   90.00
#
_symmetry.space_group_name_H-M   'P 1'
#
loop_
_entity.id
_entity.type
_entity.pdbx_description
1 polymer ?
#
loop_
_entity_poly.entity_id
_entity_poly.type
_entity_poly.pdbx_seq_one_letter_code
_entity_poly.pdbx_strand_id
1 'polypeptide(L)'
;MNFLFTMLREEGGFEYKRAIVDCIISIIEENAESKETGLSHLCEFIEDCEFTVLATRILHLLGQEGPKTNNPSKYIRFIYNRVVLEHEEVRAGAVSALAKFGAQNEEMLPSILVLLKRCVMDDDNEVRDRATFYLNVLEQKQKALNAGYILNGLTVSIPGLERALQQYTLEPSEKPFDLKSVPLATTPTAEQRTETAPIAAVKQPEKVAATRQEIFQGEWQSYQGNPRQWSAWAHAPSTA
;
A
#
# COMPACT_ATOMS: atom_id res chain seq x y z
N MET A 1 -3.12 -22.77 11.33
CA MET A 1 -2.07 -22.03 10.59
C MET A 1 -1.21 -22.90 9.69
N ASN A 2 -0.66 -24.02 10.17
CA ASN A 2 0.26 -24.86 9.37
C ASN A 2 -0.28 -25.29 7.99
N PHE A 3 -1.56 -25.63 7.86
CA PHE A 3 -2.17 -25.99 6.57
C PHE A 3 -2.04 -24.86 5.53
N LEU A 4 -2.46 -23.64 5.89
CA LEU A 4 -2.37 -22.47 5.00
C LEU A 4 -0.93 -22.15 4.62
N PHE A 5 0.00 -22.34 5.56
CA PHE A 5 1.42 -22.12 5.30
C PHE A 5 2.01 -23.13 4.31
N THR A 6 1.67 -24.42 4.43
CA THR A 6 2.07 -25.43 3.43
C THR A 6 1.57 -25.05 2.04
N MET A 7 0.29 -24.67 1.91
CA MET A 7 -0.30 -24.20 0.65
C MET A 7 0.36 -22.91 0.13
N LEU A 8 0.79 -22.02 1.03
CA LEU A 8 1.49 -20.80 0.67
C LEU A 8 2.89 -21.08 0.10
N ARG A 9 3.55 -22.18 0.49
CA ARG A 9 4.87 -22.59 -0.01
C ARG A 9 4.87 -23.36 -1.32
N GLU A 10 3.78 -24.06 -1.63
CA GLU A 10 3.66 -24.81 -2.89
C GLU A 10 3.65 -23.88 -4.10
N GLU A 11 3.86 -24.37 -5.32
CA GLU A 11 3.71 -23.51 -6.51
C GLU A 11 2.24 -23.09 -6.69
N GLY A 12 2.01 -21.86 -7.15
CA GLY A 12 0.65 -21.40 -7.42
C GLY A 12 0.59 -19.99 -7.98
N GLY A 13 -0.47 -19.71 -8.77
CA GLY A 13 -0.66 -18.40 -9.39
C GLY A 13 -1.04 -17.29 -8.40
N PHE A 14 -0.93 -16.05 -8.88
CA PHE A 14 -1.14 -14.84 -8.07
C PHE A 14 -2.44 -14.84 -7.27
N GLU A 15 -3.61 -15.05 -7.90
CA GLU A 15 -4.91 -14.98 -7.20
C GLU A 15 -5.04 -16.04 -6.09
N TYR A 16 -4.47 -17.23 -6.30
CA TYR A 16 -4.45 -18.28 -5.29
C TYR A 16 -3.58 -17.87 -4.10
N LYS A 17 -2.37 -17.35 -4.35
CA LYS A 17 -1.47 -16.86 -3.30
C LYS A 17 -2.05 -15.68 -2.55
N ARG A 18 -2.66 -14.74 -3.27
CA ARG A 18 -3.37 -13.59 -2.71
C ARG A 18 -4.46 -14.04 -1.75
N ALA A 19 -5.32 -14.99 -2.15
CA ALA A 19 -6.39 -15.48 -1.28
C ALA A 19 -5.85 -16.10 0.02
N ILE A 20 -4.73 -16.84 -0.05
CA ILE A 20 -4.09 -17.42 1.13
C ILE A 20 -3.50 -16.32 2.03
N VAL A 21 -2.76 -15.36 1.44
CA VAL A 21 -2.19 -14.22 2.18
C VAL A 21 -3.30 -13.42 2.87
N ASP A 22 -4.40 -13.15 2.17
CA ASP A 22 -5.56 -12.42 2.71
C ASP A 22 -6.16 -13.17 3.91
N CYS A 23 -6.35 -14.48 3.78
CA CYS A 23 -6.83 -15.32 4.87
C CYS A 23 -5.88 -15.30 6.08
N ILE A 24 -4.56 -15.38 5.85
CA ILE A 24 -3.55 -15.31 6.92
C ILE A 24 -3.59 -13.94 7.62
N ILE A 25 -3.70 -12.86 6.85
CA ILE A 25 -3.80 -11.49 7.40
C ILE A 25 -5.03 -11.38 8.30
N SER A 26 -6.20 -11.81 7.85
CA SER A 26 -7.42 -11.79 8.67
C SER A 26 -7.25 -12.58 9.97
N ILE A 27 -6.59 -13.75 9.93
CA ILE A 27 -6.31 -14.54 11.14
C ILE A 27 -5.37 -13.80 12.11
N ILE A 28 -4.33 -13.12 11.60
CA ILE A 28 -3.39 -12.34 12.41
C ILE A 28 -4.09 -11.16 13.11
N GLU A 29 -5.03 -10.52 12.42
CA GLU A 29 -5.79 -9.36 12.92
C GLU A 29 -6.83 -9.77 13.96
N GLU A 30 -7.50 -10.91 13.77
CA GLU A 30 -8.59 -11.38 14.65
C GLU A 30 -8.09 -12.22 15.84
N ASN A 31 -6.92 -12.86 15.73
CA ASN A 31 -6.40 -13.78 16.74
C ASN A 31 -4.96 -13.46 17.15
N ALA A 32 -4.80 -12.87 18.34
CA ALA A 32 -3.51 -12.55 18.93
C ALA A 32 -2.59 -13.76 19.16
N GLU A 33 -3.13 -14.94 19.48
CA GLU A 33 -2.34 -16.17 19.70
C GLU A 33 -1.69 -16.67 18.40
N SER A 34 -2.33 -16.40 17.26
CA SER A 34 -1.83 -16.81 15.94
C SER A 34 -0.87 -15.78 15.31
N LYS A 35 -0.73 -14.60 15.92
CA LYS A 35 0.00 -13.46 15.36
C LYS A 35 1.47 -13.78 15.07
N GLU A 36 2.23 -14.26 16.05
CA GLU A 36 3.65 -14.54 15.84
C GLU A 36 3.90 -15.62 14.79
N THR A 37 3.09 -16.69 14.81
CA THR A 37 3.16 -17.77 13.82
C THR A 37 2.85 -17.27 12.43
N GLY A 38 1.78 -16.48 12.27
CA GLY A 38 1.39 -15.90 10.98
C GLY A 38 2.43 -14.94 10.42
N LEU A 39 2.94 -14.01 11.24
CA LEU A 39 4.00 -13.10 10.79
C LEU A 39 5.28 -13.86 10.40
N SER A 40 5.64 -14.92 11.12
CA SER A 40 6.81 -15.74 10.77
C SER A 40 6.64 -16.45 9.43
N HIS A 41 5.45 -17.01 9.16
CA HIS A 41 5.13 -17.64 7.87
C HIS A 41 5.15 -16.65 6.70
N LEU A 42 4.62 -15.45 6.92
CA LEU A 42 4.65 -14.40 5.91
C LEU A 42 6.08 -13.88 5.65
N CYS A 43 6.93 -13.81 6.67
CA CYS A 43 8.35 -13.46 6.50
C CYS A 43 9.08 -14.46 5.61
N GLU A 44 8.88 -15.76 5.84
CA GLU A 44 9.48 -16.82 5.02
C GLU A 44 8.95 -16.75 3.58
N PHE A 45 7.65 -16.51 3.39
CA PHE A 45 7.08 -16.40 2.05
C PHE A 45 7.69 -15.24 1.24
N ILE A 46 7.91 -14.07 1.86
CA ILE A 46 8.52 -12.93 1.16
C ILE A 46 10.04 -13.09 0.93
N GLU A 47 10.67 -14.20 1.33
CA GLU A 47 12.07 -14.47 0.98
C GLU A 47 12.29 -14.82 -0.48
N ASP A 48 11.34 -15.56 -1.06
CA ASP A 48 11.38 -16.04 -2.45
C ASP A 48 10.10 -15.66 -3.20
N CYS A 49 9.41 -14.59 -2.78
CA CYS A 49 8.15 -14.18 -3.39
C CYS A 49 8.38 -13.47 -4.73
N GLU A 50 7.86 -14.06 -5.81
CA GLU A 50 7.90 -13.45 -7.15
C GLU A 50 6.85 -12.34 -7.36
N PHE A 51 5.88 -12.21 -6.46
CA PHE A 51 4.76 -11.28 -6.61
C PHE A 51 4.99 -9.99 -5.82
N THR A 52 5.48 -8.94 -6.50
CA THR A 52 5.76 -7.61 -5.91
C THR A 52 4.59 -7.06 -5.07
N VAL A 53 3.36 -7.18 -5.58
CA VAL A 53 2.15 -6.70 -4.87
C VAL A 53 1.92 -7.44 -3.55
N LEU A 54 2.23 -8.75 -3.48
CA LEU A 54 2.10 -9.52 -2.24
C LEU A 54 3.25 -9.19 -1.28
N ALA A 55 4.48 -9.12 -1.78
CA ALA A 55 5.64 -8.77 -0.98
C ALA A 55 5.48 -7.40 -0.31
N THR A 56 5.10 -6.37 -1.07
CA THR A 56 4.86 -5.01 -0.56
C THR A 56 3.72 -4.95 0.45
N ARG A 57 2.62 -5.69 0.20
CA ARG A 57 1.51 -5.79 1.16
C ARG A 57 1.92 -6.45 2.48
N ILE A 58 2.70 -7.52 2.42
CA ILE A 58 3.22 -8.18 3.62
C ILE A 58 4.20 -7.27 4.36
N LEU A 59 5.08 -6.56 3.67
CA LEU A 59 5.96 -5.56 4.28
C LEU A 59 5.16 -4.46 4.99
N HIS A 60 4.06 -4.01 4.40
CA HIS A 60 3.16 -3.05 5.03
C HIS A 60 2.59 -3.58 6.35
N LEU A 61 2.09 -4.82 6.36
CA LEU A 61 1.60 -5.50 7.56
C LEU A 61 2.70 -5.65 8.62
N LEU A 62 3.90 -6.09 8.21
CA LEU A 62 5.05 -6.25 9.11
C LEU A 62 5.40 -4.92 9.78
N GLY A 63 5.34 -3.80 9.07
CA GLY A 63 5.53 -2.47 9.65
C GLY A 63 4.44 -2.07 10.65
N GLN A 64 3.21 -2.60 10.54
CA GLN A 64 2.13 -2.32 11.49
C GLN A 64 2.18 -3.23 12.72
N GLU A 65 2.41 -4.52 12.53
CA GLU A 65 2.27 -5.52 13.59
C GLU A 65 3.60 -5.94 14.20
N GLY A 66 4.68 -5.97 13.43
CA GLY A 66 6.02 -6.35 13.89
C GLY A 66 6.55 -5.55 15.08
N PRO A 67 6.37 -4.20 15.16
CA PRO A 67 6.82 -3.39 16.29
C PRO A 67 6.14 -3.74 17.61
N LYS A 68 4.97 -4.38 17.56
CA LYS A 68 4.12 -4.74 18.71
C LYS A 68 4.40 -6.16 19.23
N THR A 69 5.27 -6.91 18.56
CA THR A 69 5.62 -8.29 18.94
C THR A 69 6.64 -8.33 20.07
N ASN A 70 6.83 -9.50 20.70
CA ASN A 70 7.82 -9.68 21.76
C ASN A 70 9.27 -9.61 21.26
N ASN A 71 9.50 -9.83 19.97
CA ASN A 71 10.84 -9.78 19.37
C ASN A 71 10.86 -8.98 18.04
N PRO A 72 10.73 -7.65 18.09
CA PRO A 72 10.71 -6.78 16.91
C PRO A 72 11.98 -6.89 16.06
N SER A 73 13.13 -7.09 16.69
CA SER A 73 14.44 -7.22 16.03
C SER A 73 14.50 -8.34 14.99
N LYS A 74 13.80 -9.45 15.24
CA LYS A 74 13.68 -10.57 14.27
C LYS A 74 13.09 -10.07 12.94
N TYR A 75 12.00 -9.30 13.01
CA TYR A 75 11.30 -8.81 11.83
C TYR A 75 12.08 -7.72 11.08
N ILE A 76 12.78 -6.86 11.81
CA ILE A 76 13.68 -5.85 11.20
C ILE A 76 14.72 -6.52 10.31
N ARG A 77 15.27 -7.67 10.70
CA ARG A 77 16.22 -8.42 9.88
C ARG A 77 15.59 -8.90 8.56
N PHE A 78 14.39 -9.48 8.61
CA PHE A 78 13.68 -9.92 7.40
C PHE A 78 13.41 -8.75 6.46
N ILE A 79 12.93 -7.62 7.01
CA ILE A 79 12.65 -6.41 6.23
C ILE A 79 13.93 -5.84 5.62
N TYR A 80 15.02 -5.73 6.39
CA TYR A 80 16.27 -5.17 5.89
C TYR A 80 16.92 -6.03 4.82
N ASN A 81 16.79 -7.36 4.91
CA ASN A 81 17.24 -8.23 3.82
C ASN A 81 16.51 -7.91 2.50
N ARG A 82 15.21 -7.57 2.55
CA ARG A 82 14.47 -7.13 1.35
C ARG A 82 15.00 -5.81 0.80
N VAL A 83 15.45 -4.87 1.65
CA VAL A 83 16.12 -3.63 1.20
C VAL A 83 17.39 -3.93 0.39
N VAL A 84 18.09 -5.02 0.68
CA VAL A 84 19.38 -5.34 0.02
C VAL A 84 19.21 -6.23 -1.22
N LEU A 85 18.25 -7.15 -1.19
CA LEU A 85 18.18 -8.25 -2.16
C LEU A 85 17.12 -8.06 -3.24
N GLU A 86 16.18 -7.13 -3.06
CA GLU A 86 15.02 -6.98 -3.95
C GLU A 86 15.14 -5.79 -4.90
N HIS A 87 14.22 -5.74 -5.87
CA HIS A 87 14.04 -4.59 -6.75
C HIS A 87 13.37 -3.39 -6.03
N GLU A 88 13.48 -2.22 -6.64
CA GLU A 88 13.11 -0.90 -6.14
C GLU A 88 11.73 -0.82 -5.48
N GLU A 89 10.69 -1.41 -6.06
CA GLU A 89 9.33 -1.35 -5.50
C GLU A 89 9.22 -2.03 -4.12
N VAL A 90 9.82 -3.22 -3.98
CA VAL A 90 9.82 -3.96 -2.73
C VAL A 90 10.74 -3.29 -1.71
N ARG A 91 11.90 -2.77 -2.15
CA ARG A 91 12.82 -1.99 -1.30
C ARG A 91 12.14 -0.75 -0.74
N ALA A 92 11.39 -0.01 -1.55
CA ALA A 92 10.64 1.17 -1.13
C ALA A 92 9.56 0.81 -0.10
N GLY A 93 8.90 -0.35 -0.25
CA GLY A 93 7.98 -0.89 0.76
C GLY A 93 8.67 -1.27 2.07
N ALA A 94 9.86 -1.86 1.99
CA ALA A 94 10.65 -2.25 3.15
C ALA A 94 11.17 -1.04 3.95
N VAL A 95 11.60 0.03 3.26
CA VAL A 95 11.98 1.30 3.90
C VAL A 95 10.81 1.90 4.69
N SER A 96 9.61 1.94 4.12
CA SER A 96 8.41 2.38 4.84
C SER A 96 8.09 1.48 6.04
N ALA A 97 8.29 0.17 5.93
CA ALA A 97 8.10 -0.75 7.05
C ALA A 97 9.10 -0.47 8.18
N LEU A 98 10.40 -0.32 7.88
CA LEU A 98 11.42 0.06 8.87
C LEU A 98 11.10 1.37 9.58
N ALA A 99 10.63 2.38 8.84
CA ALA A 99 10.23 3.65 9.43
C ALA A 99 9.10 3.49 10.46
N LYS A 100 8.11 2.62 10.20
CA LYS A 100 7.04 2.32 11.17
C LYS A 100 7.57 1.64 12.44
N PHE A 101 8.63 0.84 12.37
CA PHE A 101 9.30 0.31 13.58
C PHE A 101 9.91 1.45 14.40
N GLY A 102 10.68 2.33 13.77
CA GLY A 102 11.30 3.47 14.47
C GLY A 102 10.27 4.44 15.05
N ALA A 103 9.12 4.58 14.41
CA ALA A 103 8.04 5.45 14.85
C ALA A 103 7.25 4.92 16.06
N GLN A 104 7.13 3.60 16.19
CA GLN A 104 6.32 2.94 17.24
C GLN A 104 7.16 2.42 18.42
N ASN A 105 8.43 2.09 18.19
CA ASN A 105 9.30 1.46 19.19
C ASN A 105 10.58 2.28 19.40
N GLU A 106 10.63 3.00 20.52
CA GLU A 106 11.76 3.87 20.89
C GLU A 106 13.07 3.11 21.11
N GLU A 107 13.00 1.85 21.58
CA GLU A 107 14.18 1.00 21.78
C GLU A 107 14.85 0.62 20.45
N MET A 108 14.04 0.39 19.41
CA MET A 108 14.54 0.05 18.08
C MET A 108 14.96 1.26 17.26
N LEU A 109 14.53 2.47 17.63
CA LEU A 109 14.78 3.70 16.87
C LEU A 109 16.26 3.91 16.49
N PRO A 110 17.26 3.77 17.39
CA PRO A 110 18.67 3.95 17.02
C PRO A 110 19.11 3.01 15.88
N SER A 111 18.67 1.76 15.93
CA SER A 111 18.97 0.76 14.89
C SER A 111 18.30 1.15 13.57
N ILE A 112 17.03 1.57 13.61
CA ILE A 112 16.29 2.00 12.41
C ILE A 112 16.95 3.20 11.74
N LEU A 113 17.41 4.20 12.51
CA LEU A 113 18.11 5.36 11.96
C LEU A 113 19.39 4.97 11.20
N VAL A 114 20.14 3.98 11.71
CA VAL A 114 21.33 3.46 11.02
C VAL A 114 20.95 2.78 9.70
N LEU A 115 19.87 1.99 9.68
CA LEU A 115 19.42 1.33 8.47
C LEU A 115 18.91 2.34 7.43
N LEU A 116 18.11 3.32 7.84
CA LEU A 116 17.61 4.38 6.96
C LEU A 116 18.73 5.24 6.38
N LYS A 117 19.77 5.56 7.17
CA LYS A 117 20.95 6.29 6.66
C LYS A 117 21.65 5.59 5.51
N ARG A 118 21.63 4.25 5.48
CA ARG A 118 22.16 3.49 4.34
C ARG A 118 21.23 3.57 3.13
N CYS A 119 19.92 3.55 3.35
CA CYS A 119 18.91 3.64 2.30
C CYS A 119 18.88 5.02 1.61
N VAL A 120 19.41 6.08 2.25
CA VAL A 120 19.59 7.40 1.60
C VAL A 120 20.61 7.32 0.45
N MET A 121 21.47 6.30 0.42
CA MET A 121 22.45 6.07 -0.63
C MET A 121 21.99 5.00 -1.65
N ASP A 122 20.70 4.65 -1.66
CA ASP A 122 20.14 3.70 -2.63
C ASP A 122 20.30 4.22 -4.07
N ASP A 123 20.36 3.35 -5.07
CA ASP A 123 20.45 3.76 -6.48
C ASP A 123 19.12 4.29 -7.04
N ASP A 124 17.99 3.85 -6.47
CA ASP A 124 16.66 4.27 -6.90
C ASP A 124 16.19 5.56 -6.20
N ASN A 125 15.59 6.48 -6.96
CA ASN A 125 15.14 7.77 -6.45
C ASN A 125 14.01 7.63 -5.43
N GLU A 126 13.01 6.78 -5.69
CA GLU A 126 11.85 6.60 -4.81
C GLU A 126 12.27 6.01 -3.47
N VAL A 127 13.21 5.05 -3.47
CA VAL A 127 13.78 4.48 -2.24
C VAL A 127 14.54 5.55 -1.46
N ARG A 128 15.41 6.34 -2.11
CA ARG A 128 16.18 7.41 -1.46
C ARG A 128 15.30 8.49 -0.86
N ASP A 129 14.27 8.92 -1.58
CA ASP A 129 13.37 9.99 -1.16
C ASP A 129 12.57 9.56 0.07
N ARG A 130 12.03 8.33 0.08
CA ARG A 130 11.37 7.75 1.27
C ARG A 130 12.33 7.65 2.45
N ALA A 131 13.53 7.13 2.24
CA ALA A 131 14.53 6.98 3.30
C ALA A 131 14.88 8.33 3.92
N THR A 132 15.12 9.34 3.08
CA THR A 132 15.44 10.72 3.49
C THR A 132 14.28 11.34 4.26
N PHE A 133 13.06 11.21 3.75
CA PHE A 133 11.85 11.71 4.41
C PHE A 133 11.68 11.10 5.81
N TYR A 134 11.68 9.76 5.90
CA TYR A 134 11.48 9.09 7.18
C TYR A 134 12.61 9.33 8.17
N LEU A 135 13.87 9.37 7.69
CA LEU A 135 15.02 9.69 8.52
C LEU A 135 14.85 11.06 9.17
N ASN A 136 14.52 12.08 8.38
CA ASN A 136 14.34 13.45 8.87
C ASN A 136 13.19 13.57 9.88
N VAL A 137 12.07 12.87 9.66
CA VAL A 137 10.94 12.86 10.60
C VAL A 137 11.32 12.17 11.92
N LEU A 138 11.95 10.99 11.84
CA LEU A 138 12.32 10.22 13.03
C LEU A 138 13.42 10.88 13.86
N GLU A 139 14.36 11.59 13.23
CA GLU A 139 15.41 12.34 13.94
C GLU A 139 14.85 13.49 14.79
N GLN A 140 13.65 13.99 14.51
CA GLN A 140 12.96 14.96 15.37
C GLN A 140 12.55 14.36 16.72
N LYS A 141 12.43 13.02 16.82
CA LYS A 141 11.98 12.30 18.02
C LYS A 141 10.64 12.80 18.58
N GLN A 142 9.76 13.29 17.70
CA GLN A 142 8.44 13.81 18.06
C GLN A 142 7.34 12.83 17.69
N LYS A 143 6.62 12.32 18.70
CA LYS A 143 5.51 11.37 18.50
C LYS A 143 4.39 11.93 17.61
N ALA A 144 4.12 13.23 17.70
CA ALA A 144 3.11 13.90 16.87
C ALA A 144 3.49 13.85 15.37
N LEU A 145 4.76 14.08 15.03
CA LEU A 145 5.24 13.99 13.65
C LEU A 145 5.21 12.53 13.17
N ASN A 146 5.65 11.59 14.00
CA ASN A 146 5.57 10.16 13.68
C ASN A 146 4.14 9.73 13.36
N ALA A 147 3.17 10.15 14.19
CA ALA A 147 1.76 9.87 13.96
C ALA A 147 1.27 10.49 12.64
N GLY A 148 1.53 11.78 12.42
CA GLY A 148 1.03 12.51 11.25
C GLY A 148 1.64 12.08 9.91
N TYR A 149 2.91 11.65 9.90
CA TYR A 149 3.67 11.44 8.66
C TYR A 149 4.11 10.00 8.39
N ILE A 150 4.08 9.11 9.40
CA ILE A 150 4.55 7.72 9.26
C ILE A 150 3.44 6.71 9.55
N LEU A 151 2.68 6.93 10.62
CA LEU A 151 1.72 5.94 11.11
C LEU A 151 0.33 6.12 10.50
N ASN A 152 -0.12 7.36 10.35
CA ASN A 152 -1.42 7.66 9.79
C ASN A 152 -1.32 7.75 8.27
N GLY A 153 -2.05 6.87 7.58
CA GLY A 153 -2.25 6.96 6.14
C GLY A 153 -3.26 8.04 5.76
N LEU A 154 -3.50 8.18 4.46
CA LEU A 154 -4.55 9.06 3.95
C LEU A 154 -5.92 8.64 4.53
N THR A 155 -6.55 9.54 5.27
CA THR A 155 -7.82 9.25 5.98
C THR A 155 -9.06 9.47 5.13
N VAL A 156 -8.89 10.08 3.94
CA VAL A 156 -9.99 10.39 3.02
C VAL A 156 -10.28 9.23 2.07
N SER A 157 -11.54 9.14 1.65
CA SER A 157 -12.02 8.19 0.65
C SER A 157 -11.39 8.50 -0.71
N ILE A 158 -10.72 7.53 -1.35
CA ILE A 158 -10.13 7.72 -2.69
C ILE A 158 -11.20 8.11 -3.73
N PRO A 159 -12.36 7.43 -3.83
CA PRO A 159 -13.44 7.87 -4.72
C PRO A 159 -13.99 9.26 -4.37
N GLY A 160 -14.00 9.62 -3.08
CA GLY A 160 -14.40 10.95 -2.64
C GLY A 160 -13.39 12.02 -3.09
N LEU A 161 -12.10 11.72 -2.96
CA LEU A 161 -11.00 12.58 -3.35
C LEU A 161 -11.00 12.80 -4.87
N GLU A 162 -11.17 11.73 -5.64
CA GLU A 162 -11.31 11.79 -7.09
C GLU A 162 -12.44 12.72 -7.52
N ARG A 163 -13.65 12.52 -6.96
CA ARG A 163 -14.81 13.38 -7.26
C ARG A 163 -14.56 14.84 -6.88
N ALA A 164 -13.99 15.09 -5.70
CA ALA A 164 -13.72 16.45 -5.23
C ALA A 164 -12.68 17.16 -6.12
N LEU A 165 -11.62 16.46 -6.53
CA LEU A 165 -10.60 17.00 -7.44
C LEU A 165 -11.16 17.23 -8.85
N GLN A 166 -11.98 16.30 -9.34
CA GLN A 166 -12.63 16.45 -10.64
C GLN A 166 -13.54 17.68 -10.65
N GLN A 167 -14.36 17.87 -9.62
CA GLN A 167 -15.22 19.05 -9.48
C GLN A 167 -14.38 20.33 -9.40
N TYR A 168 -13.31 20.34 -8.61
CA TYR A 168 -12.42 21.49 -8.51
C TYR A 168 -11.77 21.89 -9.85
N THR A 169 -11.53 20.91 -10.72
CA THR A 169 -10.99 21.15 -12.07
C THR A 169 -12.05 21.68 -13.03
N LEU A 170 -13.31 21.25 -12.89
CA LEU A 170 -14.43 21.68 -13.73
C LEU A 170 -14.96 23.07 -13.34
N GLU A 171 -14.92 23.39 -12.04
CA GLU A 171 -15.32 24.68 -11.49
C GLU A 171 -14.13 25.29 -10.71
N PRO A 172 -13.14 25.88 -11.41
CA PRO A 172 -11.98 26.47 -10.76
C PRO A 172 -12.39 27.56 -9.77
N SER A 173 -12.08 27.34 -8.51
CA SER A 173 -12.25 28.30 -7.43
C SER A 173 -10.96 29.10 -7.25
N GLU A 174 -11.05 30.37 -6.85
CA GLU A 174 -9.86 31.13 -6.43
C GLU A 174 -9.24 30.58 -5.12
N LYS A 175 -10.00 29.79 -4.36
CA LYS A 175 -9.50 29.16 -3.14
C LYS A 175 -8.82 27.82 -3.48
N PRO A 176 -7.61 27.55 -2.96
CA PRO A 176 -6.95 26.26 -3.11
C PRO A 176 -7.81 25.08 -2.66
N PHE A 177 -7.63 23.93 -3.31
CA PHE A 177 -8.28 22.69 -2.91
C PHE A 177 -7.98 22.33 -1.45
N ASP A 178 -9.02 22.06 -0.66
CA ASP A 178 -8.91 21.67 0.75
C ASP A 178 -9.23 20.19 0.91
N LEU A 179 -8.24 19.40 1.34
CA LEU A 179 -8.39 17.97 1.60
C LEU A 179 -9.45 17.67 2.68
N LYS A 180 -9.75 18.63 3.57
CA LYS A 180 -10.78 18.49 4.61
C LYS A 180 -12.20 18.48 4.05
N SER A 181 -12.40 18.89 2.80
CA SER A 181 -13.69 18.81 2.12
C SER A 181 -14.05 17.39 1.67
N VAL A 182 -13.07 16.48 1.67
CA VAL A 182 -13.23 15.11 1.16
C VAL A 182 -13.78 14.19 2.27
N PRO A 183 -14.79 13.35 1.96
CA PRO A 183 -15.31 12.37 2.92
C PRO A 183 -14.23 11.41 3.43
N LEU A 184 -14.32 11.00 4.69
CA LEU A 184 -13.42 10.01 5.28
C LEU A 184 -13.65 8.61 4.68
N ALA A 185 -12.61 7.78 4.63
CA ALA A 185 -12.67 6.44 4.03
C ALA A 185 -13.70 5.49 4.66
N THR A 186 -14.14 5.74 5.89
CA THR A 186 -15.10 4.93 6.64
C THR A 186 -16.56 5.26 6.37
N THR A 187 -16.88 6.34 5.63
CA THR A 187 -18.27 6.60 5.25
C THR A 187 -18.66 5.66 4.10
N PRO A 188 -19.64 4.75 4.28
CA PRO A 188 -20.17 4.00 3.15
C PRO A 188 -20.72 5.00 2.14
N THR A 189 -20.15 4.99 0.93
CA THR A 189 -20.64 5.80 -0.16
C THR A 189 -22.04 5.28 -0.52
N ALA A 190 -23.07 5.88 0.06
CA ALA A 190 -24.42 5.71 -0.43
C ALA A 190 -24.43 6.32 -1.84
N GLU A 191 -24.35 5.47 -2.86
CA GLU A 191 -24.79 5.84 -4.19
C GLU A 191 -26.25 6.27 -4.04
N GLN A 192 -26.50 7.58 -3.99
CA GLN A 192 -27.83 8.13 -4.17
C GLN A 192 -28.22 7.84 -5.62
N ARG A 193 -28.71 6.62 -5.86
CA ARG A 193 -29.65 6.38 -6.95
C ARG A 193 -30.85 7.25 -6.65
N THR A 194 -30.97 8.33 -7.39
CA THR A 194 -32.16 9.17 -7.39
C THR A 194 -33.34 8.28 -7.79
N GLU A 195 -34.19 7.97 -6.81
CA GLU A 195 -35.44 7.25 -7.02
C GLU A 195 -36.40 8.16 -7.80
N THR A 196 -36.68 7.78 -9.05
CA THR A 196 -37.92 8.13 -9.73
C THR A 196 -38.65 6.83 -10.07
N ALA A 197 -39.75 6.55 -9.38
CA ALA A 197 -40.66 5.43 -9.65
C ALA A 197 -41.68 5.80 -10.76
N PRO A 198 -42.54 4.87 -11.23
CA PRO A 198 -42.21 3.70 -12.04
C PRO A 198 -43.01 3.71 -13.38
N ILE A 199 -42.43 3.19 -14.47
CA ILE A 199 -43.21 2.76 -15.64
C ILE A 199 -42.78 1.35 -16.01
N ALA A 200 -43.77 0.45 -16.06
CA ALA A 200 -43.62 -0.96 -16.34
C ALA A 200 -43.16 -1.21 -17.80
N ALA A 201 -42.07 -1.96 -17.97
CA ALA A 201 -41.83 -2.75 -19.18
C ALA A 201 -40.76 -3.86 -18.94
N VAL A 202 -41.22 -5.11 -19.01
CA VAL A 202 -40.57 -6.36 -19.46
C VAL A 202 -39.03 -6.51 -19.32
N LYS A 203 -38.62 -7.48 -18.50
CA LYS A 203 -37.23 -7.96 -18.31
C LYS A 203 -36.68 -8.63 -19.58
N GLN A 204 -35.49 -8.21 -20.01
CA GLN A 204 -34.49 -9.06 -20.70
C GLN A 204 -33.23 -9.14 -19.81
N PRO A 205 -32.46 -10.25 -19.85
CA PRO A 205 -31.30 -10.42 -18.99
C PRO A 205 -30.14 -9.56 -19.51
N GLU A 206 -29.72 -8.59 -18.69
CA GLU A 206 -28.57 -7.72 -18.95
C GLU A 206 -27.26 -8.49 -18.71
N LYS A 207 -26.33 -8.43 -19.67
CA LYS A 207 -24.96 -8.92 -19.48
C LYS A 207 -24.30 -8.09 -18.39
N VAL A 208 -23.76 -8.76 -17.38
CA VAL A 208 -22.97 -8.16 -16.31
C VAL A 208 -21.80 -7.40 -16.96
N ALA A 209 -21.85 -6.07 -16.89
CA ALA A 209 -20.76 -5.22 -17.33
C ALA A 209 -19.57 -5.40 -16.38
N ALA A 210 -18.38 -5.63 -16.95
CA ALA A 210 -17.14 -5.77 -16.20
C ALA A 210 -16.88 -4.53 -15.33
N THR A 211 -16.39 -4.77 -14.13
CA THR A 211 -16.14 -3.73 -13.13
C THR A 211 -14.96 -2.87 -13.60
N ARG A 212 -14.96 -1.55 -13.35
CA ARG A 212 -13.87 -0.64 -13.78
C ARG A 212 -12.46 -1.09 -13.35
N GLN A 213 -12.34 -1.87 -12.28
CA GLN A 213 -11.09 -2.48 -11.84
C GLN A 213 -10.56 -3.56 -12.81
N GLU A 214 -11.44 -4.33 -13.44
CA GLU A 214 -11.09 -5.35 -14.44
C GLU A 214 -10.69 -4.69 -15.77
N ILE A 215 -11.34 -3.57 -16.11
CA ILE A 215 -10.99 -2.74 -17.28
C ILE A 215 -9.59 -2.15 -17.11
N PHE A 216 -9.30 -1.59 -15.92
CA PHE A 216 -8.01 -1.00 -15.63
C PHE A 216 -6.88 -2.05 -15.63
N GLN A 217 -7.10 -3.22 -15.02
CA GLN A 217 -6.12 -4.32 -15.06
C GLN A 217 -5.84 -4.82 -16.49
N GLY A 218 -6.86 -4.89 -17.34
CA GLY A 218 -6.69 -5.25 -18.75
C GLY A 218 -5.90 -4.20 -19.54
N GLU A 219 -6.13 -2.91 -19.27
CA GLU A 219 -5.38 -1.82 -19.89
C GLU A 219 -3.90 -1.84 -19.45
N TRP A 220 -3.61 -2.02 -18.16
CA TRP A 220 -2.23 -2.11 -17.66
C TRP A 220 -1.43 -3.26 -18.29
N GLN A 221 -2.04 -4.42 -18.52
CA GLN A 221 -1.40 -5.54 -19.22
C GLN A 221 -1.10 -5.23 -20.69
N SER A 222 -1.93 -4.40 -21.34
CA SER A 222 -1.70 -3.97 -22.73
C SER A 222 -0.52 -3.00 -22.88
N TYR A 223 -0.22 -2.21 -21.85
CA TYR A 223 0.89 -1.24 -21.84
C TYR A 223 2.26 -1.87 -21.62
N GLN A 224 2.34 -3.06 -21.00
CA GLN A 224 3.61 -3.77 -20.81
C GLN A 224 4.23 -4.30 -22.12
N GLY A 225 3.49 -4.25 -23.25
CA GLY A 225 3.94 -4.78 -24.54
C GLY A 225 4.57 -3.79 -25.52
N ASN A 226 4.59 -2.47 -25.26
CA ASN A 226 5.03 -1.51 -26.28
C ASN A 226 5.81 -0.29 -25.73
N PRO A 227 7.17 -0.31 -25.74
CA PRO A 227 8.01 0.75 -25.19
C PRO A 227 7.97 2.09 -25.95
N ARG A 228 7.24 2.20 -27.06
CA ARG A 228 7.28 3.37 -27.97
C ARG A 228 6.29 4.48 -27.67
N GLN A 229 5.43 4.35 -26.65
CA GLN A 229 4.42 5.38 -26.32
C GLN A 229 4.89 6.44 -25.30
N TRP A 230 6.06 6.28 -24.67
CA TRP A 230 6.57 7.25 -23.68
C TRP A 230 6.90 8.64 -24.25
N SER A 231 7.20 8.75 -25.56
CA SER A 231 7.66 10.00 -26.17
C SER A 231 6.57 11.06 -26.37
N ALA A 232 5.29 10.68 -26.32
CA ALA A 232 4.18 11.58 -26.60
C ALA A 232 3.77 12.47 -25.41
N TRP A 233 4.10 12.07 -24.18
CA TRP A 233 3.75 12.83 -22.96
C TRP A 233 4.81 13.85 -22.53
N ALA A 234 6.04 13.76 -23.04
CA ALA A 234 7.15 14.63 -22.63
C ALA A 234 7.19 16.00 -23.33
N HIS A 235 6.30 16.28 -24.29
CA HIS A 235 6.38 17.46 -25.16
C HIS A 235 5.09 18.30 -25.23
N ALA A 236 4.18 18.20 -24.26
CA ALA A 236 3.06 19.13 -24.17
C ALA A 236 3.57 20.52 -23.71
N PRO A 237 3.37 21.60 -24.50
CA PRO A 237 3.91 22.92 -24.17
C PRO A 237 3.14 23.54 -22.99
N SER A 238 3.89 24.00 -21.99
CA SER A 238 3.40 24.90 -20.94
C SER A 238 2.85 26.17 -21.59
N THR A 239 1.55 26.41 -21.43
CA THR A 239 0.95 27.70 -21.75
C THR A 239 0.01 28.13 -20.62
N ALA A 240 0.43 29.26 -20.04
CA ALA A 240 -0.24 30.23 -19.15
C ALA A 240 -0.92 29.71 -17.87
#